data_AF-A0A9R0J6E9-F1
#
_entry.id   AF-A0A9R0J6E9-F1
#
_cell.length_a   1.000
_cell.length_b   1.000
_cell.length_c   1.000
_cell.angle_alpha   90.00
_cell.angle_beta   90.00
_cell.angle_gamma   90.00
#
_symmetry.space_group_name_H-M   'P 1'
#
loop_
_entity.id
_entity.type
_entity.pdbx_description
1 polymer ?
#
loop_
_entity_poly.entity_id
_entity_poly.type
_entity_poly.pdbx_seq_one_letter_code
_entity_poly.pdbx_strand_id
1 'polypeptide(L)'
;MTVSSAERSEFQFIHELCLYVLSASQRTELIRATLSTLHAFLSWIPLGYIFESPLLETLLKFFSVPAYRNLTLQCLSEVAALTFGEFYNAQYVKMCNVFMVQLQDRYLSQHAIPVLNFVSGYLIFSLIQW
;
A
#
# COMPACT_ATOMS: atom_id res chain seq x y z
N MET A 1 25.71 17.95 3.80
CA MET A 1 25.31 17.98 5.21
C MET A 1 25.46 16.57 5.75
N THR A 2 26.55 16.33 6.48
CA THR A 2 26.85 15.02 7.08
C THR A 2 25.93 14.84 8.29
N VAL A 3 24.81 14.14 8.08
CA VAL A 3 23.93 13.66 9.16
C VAL A 3 24.79 12.88 10.14
N SER A 4 24.90 13.39 11.35
CA SER A 4 25.72 12.81 12.41
C SER A 4 25.11 11.48 12.87
N SER A 5 25.95 10.53 13.24
CA SER A 5 25.59 9.14 13.54
C SER A 5 24.51 8.95 14.62
N ALA A 6 24.20 9.99 15.41
CA ALA A 6 23.14 9.99 16.41
C ALA A 6 21.73 10.12 15.80
N GLU A 7 21.53 10.96 14.77
CA GLU A 7 20.20 11.15 14.15
C GLU A 7 19.74 9.91 13.38
N ARG A 8 20.69 9.15 12.83
CA ARG A 8 20.41 7.91 12.10
C ARG A 8 19.78 6.81 12.99
N SER A 9 20.02 6.88 14.30
CA SER A 9 19.45 5.96 15.31
C SER A 9 17.99 6.25 15.62
N GLU A 10 17.58 7.52 15.67
CA GLU A 10 16.22 7.90 16.06
C GLU A 10 15.20 7.58 14.96
N PHE A 11 15.57 7.78 13.69
CA PHE A 11 14.71 7.43 12.55
C PHE A 11 14.49 5.92 12.41
N GLN A 12 15.51 5.12 12.73
CA GLN A 12 15.37 3.66 12.73
C GLN A 12 14.40 3.19 13.82
N PHE A 13 14.44 3.82 15.01
CA PHE A 13 13.55 3.49 16.12
C PHE A 13 12.08 3.78 15.79
N ILE A 14 11.81 4.90 15.10
CA ILE A 14 10.45 5.26 14.66
C ILE A 14 9.94 4.26 13.62
N HIS A 15 10.78 3.85 12.67
CA HIS A 15 10.43 2.84 11.66
C HIS A 15 10.11 1.48 12.31
N GLU A 16 10.96 1.01 13.22
CA GLU A 16 10.74 -0.25 13.95
C GLU A 16 9.48 -0.19 14.82
N LEU A 17 9.23 0.95 15.48
CA LEU A 17 8.02 1.16 16.26
C LEU A 17 6.76 1.12 15.37
N CYS A 18 6.76 1.80 14.23
CA CYS A 18 5.66 1.76 13.28
C CYS A 18 5.39 0.33 12.80
N LEU A 19 6.42 -0.43 12.43
CA LEU A 19 6.28 -1.84 12.03
C LEU A 19 5.76 -2.73 13.17
N TYR A 20 6.22 -2.50 14.40
CA TYR A 20 5.74 -3.22 15.57
C TYR A 20 4.25 -2.94 15.82
N VAL A 21 3.84 -1.67 15.81
CA VAL A 21 2.43 -1.31 16.02
C VAL A 21 1.55 -1.85 14.89
N LEU A 22 2.01 -1.79 13.64
CA LEU A 22 1.28 -2.34 12.49
C LEU A 22 1.15 -3.87 12.54
N SER A 23 2.10 -4.58 13.13
CA SER A 23 2.05 -6.04 13.24
C SER A 23 1.31 -6.55 14.48
N ALA A 24 1.42 -5.85 15.62
CA ALA A 24 0.88 -6.30 16.91
C ALA A 24 -0.49 -5.70 17.26
N SER A 25 -0.86 -4.54 16.69
CA SER A 25 -2.12 -3.88 17.03
C SER A 25 -3.29 -4.41 16.21
N GLN A 26 -4.45 -4.55 16.85
CA GLN A 26 -5.74 -4.77 16.18
C GLN A 26 -6.65 -3.52 16.24
N ARG A 27 -6.19 -2.45 16.90
CA ARG A 27 -7.00 -1.23 17.09
C ARG A 27 -6.95 -0.37 15.83
N THR A 28 -8.08 -0.25 15.14
CA THR A 28 -8.22 0.53 13.90
C THR A 28 -7.70 1.96 14.00
N GLU A 29 -8.07 2.68 15.06
CA GLU A 29 -7.62 4.08 15.29
C GLU A 29 -6.10 4.19 15.44
N LEU A 30 -5.49 3.23 16.15
CA LEU A 30 -4.04 3.22 16.36
C LEU A 30 -3.30 2.89 15.06
N ILE A 31 -3.81 1.94 14.28
CA ILE A 31 -3.26 1.59 12.96
C ILE A 31 -3.35 2.81 12.02
N ARG A 32 -4.49 3.50 11.98
CA ARG A 32 -4.68 4.71 11.17
C ARG A 32 -3.72 5.82 11.57
N ALA A 33 -3.61 6.12 12.87
CA ALA A 33 -2.66 7.10 13.37
C ALA A 33 -1.21 6.74 12.99
N THR A 34 -0.84 5.46 13.15
CA THR A 34 0.49 4.95 12.81
C THR A 34 0.79 5.08 11.32
N LEU A 35 -0.17 4.76 10.44
CA LEU A 35 -0.03 4.95 8.98
C LEU A 35 0.10 6.43 8.61
N SER A 36 -0.67 7.32 9.24
CA SER A 36 -0.53 8.77 9.01
C SER A 36 0.83 9.30 9.46
N THR A 37 1.34 8.84 10.60
CA THR A 37 2.69 9.18 11.05
C THR A 37 3.72 8.65 10.07
N LEU A 38 3.62 7.37 9.68
CA LEU A 38 4.52 6.75 8.71
C LEU A 38 4.55 7.54 7.39
N HIS A 39 3.39 7.93 6.87
CA HIS A 39 3.28 8.75 5.66
C HIS A 39 4.12 10.03 5.73
N ALA A 40 4.03 10.78 6.83
CA ALA A 40 4.81 12.00 7.02
C ALA A 40 6.32 11.73 7.15
N PHE A 41 6.70 10.54 7.63
CA PHE A 41 8.11 10.15 7.79
C PHE A 41 8.75 9.57 6.53
N LEU A 42 7.98 9.08 5.55
CA LEU A 42 8.52 8.43 4.34
C LEU A 42 9.46 9.33 3.53
N SER A 43 9.24 10.64 3.52
CA SER A 43 10.12 11.61 2.83
C SER A 43 11.45 11.86 3.56
N TRP A 44 11.57 11.45 4.82
CA TRP A 44 12.76 11.66 5.67
C TRP A 44 13.57 10.38 5.88
N ILE A 45 12.99 9.20 5.61
CA ILE A 45 13.64 7.90 5.82
C ILE A 45 14.63 7.61 4.68
N PRO A 46 15.83 7.06 4.97
CA PRO A 46 16.75 6.62 3.93
C PRO A 46 16.13 5.51 3.06
N LEU A 47 16.27 5.64 1.74
CA LEU A 47 15.68 4.72 0.75
C LEU A 47 15.99 3.23 1.01
N GLY A 48 17.18 2.92 1.54
CA GLY A 48 17.54 1.54 1.91
C GLY A 48 16.54 0.91 2.89
N TYR A 49 16.05 1.66 3.88
CA TYR A 49 15.04 1.14 4.82
C TYR A 49 13.66 0.94 4.17
N ILE A 50 13.33 1.67 3.11
CA ILE A 50 12.05 1.51 2.42
C ILE A 50 12.06 0.25 1.56
N PHE A 51 13.16 -0.02 0.85
CA PHE A 51 13.28 -1.12 -0.10
C PHE A 51 13.88 -2.42 0.47
N GLU A 52 14.74 -2.35 1.47
CA GLU A 52 15.40 -3.53 2.08
C GLU A 52 14.60 -4.09 3.27
N SER A 53 13.64 -3.34 3.81
CA SER A 53 12.80 -3.78 4.92
C SER A 53 11.43 -4.32 4.45
N PRO A 54 10.67 -5.04 5.31
CA PRO A 54 9.35 -5.54 4.96
C PRO A 54 8.26 -4.45 4.95
N LEU A 55 8.64 -3.16 4.98
CA LEU A 55 7.70 -2.03 5.01
C LEU A 55 6.76 -2.03 3.80
N LEU A 56 7.31 -2.18 2.60
CA LEU A 56 6.53 -2.19 1.36
C LEU A 56 5.56 -3.36 1.31
N GLU A 57 5.99 -4.55 1.71
CA GLU A 57 5.13 -5.73 1.80
C GLU A 57 4.01 -5.54 2.81
N THR A 58 4.32 -4.92 3.95
CA THR A 58 3.36 -4.57 4.99
C THR A 58 2.31 -3.57 4.47
N LEU A 59 2.74 -2.51 3.78
CA LEU A 59 1.85 -1.55 3.14
C LEU A 59 0.93 -2.24 2.12
N LEU A 60 1.47 -3.07 1.22
CA LEU A 60 0.66 -3.82 0.25
C LEU A 60 -0.36 -4.75 0.93
N LYS A 61 -0.02 -5.33 2.09
CA LYS A 61 -0.97 -6.10 2.90
C LYS A 61 -2.10 -5.21 3.43
N PHE A 62 -1.80 -4.02 3.94
CA PHE A 62 -2.82 -3.06 4.41
C PHE A 62 -3.67 -2.50 3.28
N PHE A 63 -3.14 -2.39 2.06
CA PHE A 63 -3.89 -1.96 0.87
C PHE A 63 -5.05 -2.92 0.55
N SER A 64 -4.86 -4.22 0.79
CA SER A 64 -5.91 -5.24 0.62
C SER A 64 -7.09 -5.04 1.59
N VAL A 65 -6.92 -4.30 2.69
CA VAL A 65 -7.95 -4.04 3.71
C VAL A 65 -8.68 -2.72 3.40
N PRO A 66 -10.01 -2.73 3.16
CA PRO A 66 -10.76 -1.52 2.76
C PRO A 66 -10.65 -0.34 3.74
N ALA A 67 -10.56 -0.62 5.05
CA ALA A 67 -10.52 0.41 6.09
C ALA A 67 -9.25 1.29 6.07
N TYR A 68 -8.14 0.77 5.53
CA TYR A 68 -6.82 1.42 5.52
C TYR A 68 -6.37 1.83 4.13
N ARG A 69 -7.04 1.32 3.09
CA ARG A 69 -6.66 1.46 1.67
C ARG A 69 -6.26 2.89 1.29
N ASN A 70 -7.07 3.89 1.61
CA ASN A 70 -6.80 5.28 1.20
C ASN A 70 -5.51 5.82 1.83
N LEU A 71 -5.28 5.56 3.12
CA LEU A 71 -4.04 5.97 3.78
C LEU A 71 -2.83 5.21 3.22
N THR A 72 -2.99 3.91 2.99
CA THR A 72 -1.93 3.11 2.39
C THR A 72 -1.59 3.57 0.97
N LEU A 73 -2.59 3.97 0.19
CA LEU A 73 -2.40 4.53 -1.15
C LEU A 73 -1.60 5.82 -1.08
N GLN A 74 -1.91 6.72 -0.13
CA GLN A 74 -1.11 7.93 0.13
C GLN A 74 0.34 7.57 0.46
N CYS A 75 0.58 6.59 1.34
CA CYS A 75 1.93 6.09 1.65
C CYS A 75 2.66 5.59 0.40
N LEU A 76 2.02 4.76 -0.42
CA LEU A 76 2.62 4.20 -1.63
C LEU A 76 2.88 5.28 -2.69
N SER A 77 1.98 6.27 -2.82
CA SER A 77 2.16 7.42 -3.71
C SER A 77 3.33 8.29 -3.28
N GLU A 78 3.53 8.49 -1.98
CA GLU A 78 4.69 9.22 -1.47
C GLU A 78 5.99 8.48 -1.81
N VAL A 79 6.03 7.15 -1.61
CA VAL A 79 7.19 6.34 -2.03
C VAL A 79 7.43 6.42 -3.54
N ALA A 80 6.36 6.43 -4.35
CA ALA A 80 6.45 6.58 -5.80
C ALA A 80 6.92 7.97 -6.26
N ALA A 81 6.67 9.01 -5.45
CA ALA A 81 7.14 10.36 -5.70
C ALA A 81 8.61 10.57 -5.29
N LEU A 82 9.19 9.66 -4.50
CA LEU A 82 10.61 9.75 -4.14
C LEU A 82 11.49 9.56 -5.39
N THR A 83 12.39 10.51 -5.62
CA THR A 83 13.39 10.39 -6.68
C THR A 83 14.55 9.52 -6.18
N PHE A 84 14.57 8.26 -6.58
CA PHE A 84 15.70 7.35 -6.35
C PHE A 84 16.48 7.13 -7.65
N GLY A 85 17.80 6.97 -7.54
CA GLY A 85 18.64 6.62 -8.69
C GLY A 85 18.35 5.21 -9.23
N GLU A 86 19.05 4.81 -10.29
CA GLU A 86 18.84 3.54 -10.99
C GLU A 86 18.97 2.28 -10.11
N PHE A 87 19.60 2.39 -8.94
CA PHE A 87 19.93 1.28 -8.05
C PHE A 87 18.70 0.50 -7.52
N TYR A 88 17.58 1.17 -7.24
CA TYR A 88 16.36 0.53 -6.72
C TYR A 88 15.27 0.33 -7.77
N ASN A 89 15.57 0.59 -9.05
CA ASN A 89 14.58 0.62 -10.12
C ASN A 89 13.88 -0.75 -10.28
N ALA A 90 14.61 -1.86 -10.18
CA ALA A 90 14.02 -3.20 -10.30
C ALA A 90 13.00 -3.52 -9.20
N GLN A 91 13.34 -3.24 -7.93
CA GLN A 91 12.44 -3.43 -6.79
C GLN A 91 11.23 -2.51 -6.88
N TYR A 92 11.44 -1.26 -7.30
CA TYR A 92 10.36 -0.30 -7.51
C TYR A 92 9.39 -0.75 -8.59
N VAL A 93 9.88 -1.15 -9.77
CA VAL A 93 9.05 -1.66 -10.87
C VAL A 93 8.29 -2.92 -10.44
N LYS A 94 8.92 -3.82 -9.68
CA LYS A 94 8.25 -4.99 -9.11
C LYS A 94 7.09 -4.58 -8.20
N MET A 95 7.31 -3.62 -7.31
CA MET A 95 6.30 -3.12 -6.38
C MET A 95 5.13 -2.45 -7.13
N CYS A 96 5.42 -1.58 -8.09
CA CYS A 96 4.43 -0.94 -8.95
C CYS A 96 3.61 -1.97 -9.74
N ASN A 97 4.24 -3.01 -10.28
CA ASN A 97 3.52 -4.09 -10.97
C ASN A 97 2.54 -4.81 -10.04
N VAL A 98 2.98 -5.17 -8.81
CA VAL A 98 2.09 -5.82 -7.83
C VAL A 98 0.93 -4.90 -7.46
N PHE A 99 1.21 -3.62 -7.21
CA PHE A 99 0.19 -2.62 -6.91
C PHE A 99 -0.82 -2.44 -8.05
N MET A 100 -0.35 -2.35 -9.29
CA MET A 100 -1.20 -2.21 -10.48
C MET A 100 -2.06 -3.45 -10.72
N VAL A 101 -1.53 -4.66 -10.51
CA VAL A 101 -2.31 -5.91 -10.58
C VAL A 101 -3.39 -5.93 -9.50
N GLN A 102 -3.07 -5.56 -8.26
CA GLN A 102 -4.06 -5.48 -7.18
C GLN A 102 -5.13 -4.42 -7.46
N LEU A 103 -4.77 -3.29 -8.06
CA LEU A 103 -5.75 -2.29 -8.49
C LEU A 103 -6.64 -2.81 -9.63
N GLN A 104 -6.06 -3.49 -10.61
CA GLN A 104 -6.81 -4.03 -11.75
C GLN A 104 -7.78 -5.12 -11.31
N ASP A 105 -7.34 -6.08 -10.48
CA ASP A 105 -8.21 -7.11 -9.90
C ASP A 105 -9.40 -6.50 -9.15
N ARG A 106 -9.15 -5.44 -8.38
CA ARG A 106 -10.19 -4.79 -7.57
C ARG A 106 -11.11 -3.89 -8.39
N TYR A 107 -10.59 -3.17 -9.37
CA TYR A 107 -11.40 -2.38 -10.31
C TYR A 107 -12.31 -3.30 -11.13
N LEU A 108 -11.77 -4.41 -11.61
CA LEU A 108 -12.54 -5.45 -12.29
C LEU A 108 -13.54 -6.10 -11.34
N SER A 109 -13.20 -6.42 -10.10
CA SER A 109 -14.16 -6.97 -9.13
C SER A 109 -15.31 -6.00 -8.81
N GLN A 110 -15.04 -4.69 -8.73
CA GLN A 110 -16.05 -3.68 -8.44
C GLN A 110 -16.94 -3.35 -9.67
N HIS A 111 -16.50 -3.68 -10.90
CA HIS A 111 -17.24 -3.44 -12.16
C HIS A 111 -17.63 -4.72 -12.93
N ALA A 112 -17.21 -5.92 -12.52
CA ALA A 112 -17.58 -7.20 -13.14
C ALA A 112 -18.83 -7.82 -12.54
N ILE A 113 -19.19 -7.48 -11.29
CA ILE A 113 -20.43 -7.93 -10.65
C ILE A 113 -21.67 -7.32 -11.34
N PRO A 114 -21.68 -6.05 -11.79
CA PRO A 114 -22.75 -5.54 -12.65
C PRO A 114 -22.80 -6.27 -13.99
N VAL A 115 -21.66 -6.59 -14.63
CA VAL A 115 -21.66 -7.18 -15.97
C VAL A 115 -22.11 -8.64 -15.95
N LEU A 116 -21.71 -9.44 -14.95
CA LEU A 116 -22.19 -10.82 -14.81
C LEU A 116 -23.66 -10.88 -14.34
N ASN A 117 -24.10 -10.00 -13.42
CA ASN A 117 -25.52 -9.93 -13.05
C ASN A 117 -26.39 -9.33 -14.18
N PHE A 118 -25.83 -8.46 -15.01
CA PHE A 118 -26.49 -7.94 -16.21
C PHE A 118 -26.58 -9.04 -17.27
N VAL A 119 -25.49 -9.72 -17.61
CA VAL A 119 -25.50 -10.82 -18.59
C VAL A 119 -26.35 -12.00 -18.11
N SER A 120 -26.30 -12.35 -16.81
CA SER A 120 -27.14 -13.40 -16.22
C SER A 120 -28.61 -12.98 -16.16
N GLY A 121 -28.91 -11.72 -15.83
CA GLY A 121 -30.28 -11.18 -15.86
C GLY A 121 -30.90 -11.17 -17.25
N TYR A 122 -30.13 -10.83 -18.29
CA TYR A 122 -30.59 -10.88 -19.69
C TYR A 122 -30.80 -12.33 -20.21
N LEU A 123 -29.99 -13.29 -19.75
CA LEU A 123 -30.18 -14.71 -20.10
C LEU A 123 -31.41 -15.32 -19.42
N ILE A 124 -31.72 -14.92 -18.19
CA ILE A 124 -32.94 -15.36 -17.49
C ILE A 124 -34.19 -14.70 -18.11
N PHE A 125 -34.12 -13.42 -18.51
CA PHE A 125 -35.22 -12.75 -19.21
C PHE A 125 -35.52 -13.33 -20.60
N SER A 126 -34.51 -13.88 -21.29
CA SER A 126 -34.69 -14.51 -22.61
C SER A 126 -35.23 -15.95 -22.55
N LEU A 127 -35.14 -16.62 -21.38
CA LEU A 127 -35.69 -17.96 -21.16
C LEU A 127 -37.12 -17.97 -20.60
N ILE A 128 -37.63 -16.84 -20.09
CA ILE A 128 -39.02 -16.72 -19.56
C ILE A 128 -39.97 -16.14 -20.63
N GLN A 129 -39.46 -15.77 -21.80
CA GLN A 129 -40.26 -15.20 -22.90
C GLN A 129 -40.46 -16.13 -24.11
N TRP A 130 -40.33 -17.45 -23.93
CA TRP A 130 -40.81 -18.48 -24.85
C TRP A 130 -41.47 -19.63 -24.09
#